data_AF-T0H4A1-F1
#
_entry.id   AF-T0H4A1-F1
#
_cell.length_a   1.000
_cell.length_b   1.000
_cell.length_c   1.000
_cell.angle_alpha   90.00
_cell.angle_beta   90.00
_cell.angle_gamma   90.00
#
_symmetry.space_group_name_H-M   'P 1'
#
loop_
_entity.id
_entity.type
_entity.pdbx_description
1 polymer ?
#
loop_
_entity_poly.entity_id
_entity_poly.type
_entity_poly.pdbx_seq_one_letter_code
_entity_poly.pdbx_strand_id
1 'polypeptide(L)'
;MRHPRLGLIDILIRDVSERGIGGKCTSDIVAGDRVTIHLTGYPPVDGTIAWRNGQAFGVQLDAPVDPAAVKSPPQPETPVTSHEVPRPFRPTVSTRRPGFDRRRTGPKTGSDWT
;
A
#
# COMPACT_ATOMS: atom_id res chain seq x y z
N MET A 1 -11.37 3.38 11.39
CA MET A 1 -12.53 3.92 10.62
C MET A 1 -13.69 4.12 11.58
N ARG A 2 -14.42 5.22 11.48
CA ARG A 2 -15.65 5.44 12.27
C ARG A 2 -16.88 5.10 11.42
N HIS A 3 -17.72 4.23 11.95
CA HIS A 3 -18.94 3.75 11.34
C HIS A 3 -20.15 4.08 12.25
N PRO A 4 -21.27 4.60 11.73
CA PRO A 4 -22.38 5.07 12.55
C PRO A 4 -23.01 3.96 13.40
N ARG A 5 -23.18 2.76 12.81
CA ARG A 5 -23.77 1.59 13.50
C ARG A 5 -22.78 0.77 14.34
N LEU A 6 -21.51 0.74 13.96
CA LEU A 6 -20.52 -0.21 14.47
C LEU A 6 -19.43 0.45 15.32
N GLY A 7 -19.46 1.78 15.45
CA GLY A 7 -18.45 2.53 16.19
C GLY A 7 -17.11 2.58 15.47
N LEU A 8 -16.03 2.42 16.23
CA LEU A 8 -14.67 2.39 15.67
C LEU A 8 -14.33 0.98 15.18
N ILE A 9 -13.95 0.90 13.91
CA ILE A 9 -13.55 -0.32 13.23
C ILE A 9 -12.08 -0.21 12.84
N ASP A 10 -11.31 -1.24 13.17
CA ASP A 10 -9.94 -1.41 12.67
C ASP A 10 -9.97 -1.83 11.21
N ILE A 11 -9.22 -1.10 10.39
CA ILE A 11 -9.11 -1.35 8.96
C ILE A 11 -7.64 -1.38 8.55
N LEU A 12 -7.34 -2.21 7.56
CA LEU A 12 -6.05 -2.23 6.90
C LEU A 12 -6.19 -1.63 5.51
N ILE A 13 -5.58 -0.47 5.30
CA ILE A 13 -5.57 0.21 4.00
C ILE A 13 -4.52 -0.45 3.11
N ARG A 14 -4.89 -0.72 1.85
CA ARG A 14 -4.04 -1.38 0.85
C ARG A 14 -3.70 -0.46 -0.32
N ASP A 15 -4.66 0.35 -0.73
CA ASP A 15 -4.50 1.32 -1.80
C ASP A 15 -5.27 2.60 -1.47
N VAL A 16 -4.71 3.73 -1.93
CA VAL A 16 -5.31 5.06 -1.80
C VAL A 16 -5.14 5.77 -3.13
N SER A 17 -6.24 6.33 -3.61
CA SER A 17 -6.31 7.18 -4.81
C SER A 17 -6.98 8.50 -4.44
N GLU A 18 -6.98 9.45 -5.37
CA GLU A 18 -7.57 10.76 -5.14
C GLU A 18 -9.05 10.68 -4.69
N ARG A 19 -9.82 9.72 -5.21
CA ARG A 19 -11.27 9.62 -4.96
C ARG A 19 -11.70 8.35 -4.24
N GLY A 20 -10.77 7.48 -3.86
CA GLY A 20 -11.13 6.18 -3.33
C GLY A 20 -10.05 5.53 -2.49
N ILE A 21 -10.48 4.68 -1.55
CA ILE A 21 -9.62 3.92 -0.64
C ILE A 21 -10.03 2.45 -0.68
N GLY A 22 -9.08 1.56 -0.94
CA GLY A 22 -9.24 0.12 -0.86
C GLY A 22 -8.58 -0.46 0.39
N GLY A 23 -9.26 -1.39 1.04
CA GLY A 23 -8.78 -1.96 2.29
C GLY A 23 -9.37 -3.31 2.65
N LYS A 24 -9.02 -3.78 3.85
CA LYS A 24 -9.56 -4.99 4.47
C LYS A 24 -10.06 -4.71 5.89
N CYS A 25 -11.17 -5.33 6.26
CA CYS A 25 -11.71 -5.30 7.63
C CYS A 25 -12.45 -6.61 7.95
N THR A 26 -12.55 -6.93 9.23
CA THR A 26 -13.29 -8.10 9.71
C THR A 26 -14.75 -7.78 10.05
N SER A 27 -15.05 -6.51 10.34
CA SER A 27 -16.40 -6.05 10.67
C SER A 27 -17.36 -6.15 9.49
N ASP A 28 -18.65 -6.32 9.79
CA ASP A 28 -19.72 -6.51 8.81
C ASP A 28 -20.30 -5.17 8.32
N ILE A 29 -19.53 -4.52 7.43
CA ILE A 29 -19.94 -3.31 6.72
C ILE A 29 -20.68 -3.65 5.43
N VAL A 30 -21.57 -2.77 4.97
CA VAL A 30 -22.39 -2.98 3.78
C VAL A 30 -22.14 -1.86 2.77
N ALA A 31 -22.26 -2.16 1.48
CA ALA A 31 -22.22 -1.12 0.45
C ALA A 31 -23.34 -0.09 0.68
N GLY A 32 -23.03 1.19 0.53
CA GLY A 32 -23.90 2.31 0.87
C GLY A 32 -23.69 2.87 2.29
N ASP A 33 -22.97 2.18 3.18
CA ASP A 33 -22.68 2.70 4.51
C ASP A 33 -21.81 3.97 4.44
N ARG A 34 -22.21 4.99 5.21
CA ARG A 34 -21.47 6.26 5.35
C ARG A 34 -20.42 6.11 6.45
N VAL A 35 -19.17 6.43 6.15
CA VAL A 35 -18.04 6.24 7.06
C VAL A 35 -17.12 7.44 7.07
N THR A 36 -16.44 7.66 8.20
CA THR A 36 -15.32 8.61 8.31
C THR A 36 -14.03 7.80 8.46
N ILE A 37 -13.08 7.99 7.54
CA ILE A 37 -11.77 7.35 7.57
C ILE A 37 -10.77 8.30 8.24
N HIS A 38 -10.03 7.79 9.22
CA HIS A 38 -8.92 8.49 9.85
C HIS A 38 -7.62 7.93 9.30
N LEU A 39 -6.87 8.77 8.61
CA LEU A 39 -5.57 8.45 8.00
C LEU A 39 -4.45 9.08 8.82
N THR A 40 -3.30 8.43 8.93
CA THR A 40 -2.16 8.97 9.68
C THR A 40 -1.59 10.21 8.98
N GLY A 41 -1.58 11.33 9.69
CA GLY A 41 -1.03 12.59 9.17
C GLY A 41 -1.91 13.31 8.15
N TYR A 42 -3.18 12.90 8.00
CA TYR A 42 -4.15 13.52 7.10
C TYR A 42 -5.46 13.80 7.84
N PRO A 43 -6.22 14.86 7.51
CA PRO A 43 -7.52 15.12 8.10
C PRO A 43 -8.49 13.93 7.92
N PRO A 44 -9.48 13.75 8.81
CA PRO A 44 -10.52 12.74 8.60
C PRO A 44 -11.24 12.97 7.27
N VAL A 45 -11.50 11.89 6.54
CA VAL A 45 -12.12 11.94 5.21
C VAL A 45 -13.43 11.17 5.25
N ASP A 46 -14.51 11.83 4.82
CA ASP A 46 -15.82 11.19 4.71
C ASP A 46 -15.99 10.49 3.36
N GLY A 47 -16.74 9.40 3.37
CA GLY A 47 -17.02 8.63 2.18
C GLY A 47 -18.11 7.59 2.38
N THR A 48 -18.35 6.83 1.31
CA THR A 48 -19.36 5.78 1.25
C THR A 48 -18.71 4.46 0.88
N ILE A 49 -19.04 3.37 1.57
CA ILE A 49 -18.62 2.03 1.15
C ILE A 49 -19.21 1.75 -0.24
N ALA A 50 -18.37 1.70 -1.28
CA ALA A 50 -18.80 1.49 -2.65
C ALA A 50 -19.06 0.01 -2.95
N TRP A 51 -18.24 -0.88 -2.36
CA TRP A 51 -18.36 -2.31 -2.52
C TRP A 51 -17.72 -3.06 -1.36
N ARG A 52 -18.14 -4.31 -1.17
CA ARG A 52 -17.52 -5.29 -0.27
C ARG A 52 -17.43 -6.64 -0.96
N ASN A 53 -16.31 -7.32 -0.75
CA ASN A 53 -16.09 -8.70 -1.19
C ASN A 53 -15.33 -9.46 -0.10
N GLY A 54 -16.04 -10.27 0.68
CA GLY A 54 -15.50 -10.91 1.88
C GLY A 54 -14.98 -9.85 2.87
N GLN A 55 -13.70 -9.91 3.18
CA GLN A 55 -13.04 -8.93 4.05
C GLN A 55 -12.54 -7.69 3.30
N ALA A 56 -12.48 -7.72 1.96
CA ALA A 56 -12.05 -6.59 1.15
C ALA A 56 -13.21 -5.60 0.97
N PHE A 57 -12.88 -4.31 0.94
CA PHE A 57 -13.84 -3.26 0.70
C PHE A 57 -13.19 -2.10 -0.06
N GLY A 58 -14.04 -1.30 -0.71
CA GLY A 58 -13.66 -0.03 -1.30
C GLY A 58 -14.57 1.08 -0.80
N VAL A 59 -13.99 2.27 -0.62
CA VAL A 59 -14.70 3.47 -0.19
C VAL A 59 -14.57 4.52 -1.29
N GLN A 60 -15.70 5.08 -1.70
CA GLN A 60 -15.75 6.28 -2.53
C GLN A 60 -15.69 7.50 -1.62
N LEU A 61 -14.70 8.36 -1.82
CA LEU A 61 -14.52 9.57 -1.04
C LEU A 61 -15.41 10.70 -1.58
N ASP A 62 -15.93 11.52 -0.68
CA ASP A 62 -16.77 12.66 -1.05
C ASP A 62 -15.96 13.83 -1.61
N ALA A 63 -14.74 13.99 -1.11
CA ALA A 63 -13.78 15.00 -1.53
C ALA A 63 -12.48 14.34 -1.99
N PRO A 64 -11.76 14.95 -2.96
CA PRO A 64 -10.47 14.45 -3.39
C PRO A 64 -9.44 14.52 -2.26
N VAL A 65 -8.57 13.52 -2.19
CA VAL A 65 -7.43 13.48 -1.26
C VAL A 65 -6.12 13.47 -2.03
N ASP A 66 -5.04 13.96 -1.42
CA ASP A 66 -3.69 13.81 -1.98
C ASP A 66 -3.08 12.50 -1.48
N PRO A 67 -2.91 11.48 -2.34
CA PRO A 67 -2.34 10.19 -1.93
C PRO A 67 -0.89 10.32 -1.44
N ALA A 68 -0.13 11.33 -1.92
CA ALA A 68 1.25 11.55 -1.50
C ALA A 68 1.37 12.08 -0.06
N ALA A 69 0.31 12.74 0.44
CA ALA A 69 0.24 13.23 1.81
C ALA A 69 -0.14 12.12 2.81
N VAL A 70 -0.68 10.99 2.35
CA VAL A 70 -1.08 9.88 3.21
C VAL A 70 0.14 9.09 3.64
N LYS A 71 0.44 9.12 4.94
CA LYS A 71 1.60 8.42 5.50
C LYS A 71 1.21 7.02 5.95
N SER A 72 2.08 6.05 5.68
CA SER A 72 2.00 4.78 6.39
C SER A 72 2.26 5.02 7.88
N PRO A 73 1.54 4.35 8.79
CA PRO A 73 1.91 4.38 10.20
C PRO A 73 3.36 3.91 10.34
N PRO A 74 4.14 4.50 11.27
CA PRO A 74 5.51 4.04 11.51
C PRO A 74 5.44 2.55 11.84
N GLN A 75 6.09 1.71 11.02
CA GLN A 75 6.26 0.32 11.41
C GLN A 75 7.10 0.33 12.69
N PRO A 76 6.72 -0.44 13.73
CA PRO A 76 7.59 -0.61 14.87
C PRO A 76 8.94 -1.06 14.33
N GLU A 77 9.98 -0.32 14.67
CA GLU A 77 11.38 -0.57 14.32
C GLU A 77 11.83 -1.87 15.01
N THR A 78 11.22 -2.99 14.66
CA THR A 78 11.91 -4.25 14.77
C THR A 78 12.97 -4.13 13.69
N PRO A 79 14.26 -4.02 14.03
CA PRO A 79 15.29 -4.11 13.03
C PRO A 79 15.00 -5.43 12.32
N VAL A 80 14.61 -5.34 11.05
CA VAL A 80 14.79 -6.43 10.11
C VAL A 80 16.29 -6.68 10.16
N THR A 81 16.70 -7.57 11.07
CA THR A 81 17.96 -8.26 11.00
C THR A 81 17.96 -8.77 9.58
N SER A 82 18.86 -8.20 8.75
CA SER A 82 19.04 -8.57 7.34
C SER A 82 18.69 -10.03 7.21
N HIS A 83 17.68 -10.38 6.42
CA HIS A 83 17.19 -11.77 6.31
C HIS A 83 18.38 -12.67 5.97
N GLU A 84 19.03 -13.20 7.00
CA GLU A 84 20.28 -13.90 6.87
C GLU A 84 19.87 -15.34 6.62
N VAL A 85 19.91 -15.75 5.35
CA VAL A 85 19.64 -17.14 4.99
C VAL A 85 20.57 -18.01 5.84
N PRO A 86 20.05 -18.96 6.64
CA PRO A 86 20.90 -19.83 7.44
C PRO A 86 21.91 -20.53 6.53
N ARG A 87 23.15 -20.68 7.02
CA ARG A 87 24.27 -21.25 6.25
C ARG A 87 23.93 -22.51 5.42
N PRO A 88 23.18 -23.51 5.91
CA PRO A 88 22.86 -24.69 5.11
C PRO A 88 21.95 -24.41 3.89
N PHE A 89 21.20 -23.30 3.89
CA PHE A 89 20.31 -22.91 2.79
C PHE A 89 20.91 -21.85 1.87
N ARG A 90 22.15 -21.40 2.13
CA ARG A 90 22.83 -20.49 1.22
C ARG A 90 23.32 -21.24 -0.01
N PRO A 91 23.00 -20.77 -1.22
CA PRO A 91 23.57 -21.37 -2.41
C PRO A 91 25.09 -21.20 -2.41
N THR A 92 25.82 -22.28 -2.65
CA THR A 92 27.29 -22.28 -2.75
C THR A 92 27.78 -21.66 -4.06
N VAL A 93 26.88 -21.52 -5.04
CA VAL A 93 27.14 -20.97 -6.37
C VAL A 93 26.22 -19.79 -6.64
N SER A 94 26.63 -18.90 -7.54
CA SER A 94 25.76 -17.82 -8.00
C SER A 94 24.52 -18.42 -8.69
N THR A 95 23.35 -18.21 -8.10
CA THR A 95 22.04 -18.55 -8.69
C THR A 95 21.43 -17.39 -9.46
N ARG A 96 22.17 -16.28 -9.65
CA ARG A 96 21.70 -15.19 -10.50
C ARG A 96 21.56 -15.66 -11.94
N ARG A 97 20.48 -15.26 -12.59
CA ARG A 97 20.24 -15.55 -14.00
C ARG A 97 21.35 -14.91 -14.86
N PRO A 98 22.05 -15.69 -15.70
CA PRO A 98 22.98 -15.14 -16.67
C PRO A 98 22.29 -14.07 -17.53
N GLY A 99 22.86 -12.86 -17.58
CA GLY A 99 22.31 -11.72 -18.34
C GLY A 99 21.38 -10.76 -17.57
N PHE A 100 21.06 -11.05 -16.30
CA PHE A 100 20.34 -10.13 -15.41
C PHE A 100 21.30 -9.48 -14.39
N ASP A 101 22.42 -8.93 -14.86
CA ASP A 101 23.26 -8.06 -14.03
C ASP A 101 22.77 -6.62 -14.18
N ARG A 102 22.39 -5.99 -13.05
CA ARG A 102 22.03 -4.58 -13.03
C ARG A 102 23.27 -3.76 -13.40
N ARG A 103 23.25 -3.23 -14.63
CA ARG A 103 24.16 -2.26 -15.28
C ARG A 103 25.50 -2.82 -15.80
N ARG A 104 25.55 -3.07 -17.11
CA ARG A 104 26.70 -2.62 -17.91
C ARG A 104 26.53 -1.12 -18.14
N THR A 105 27.44 -0.31 -17.62
CA THR A 105 27.68 1.03 -18.18
C THR A 105 28.15 0.81 -19.61
N GLY A 106 27.22 0.90 -20.57
CA GLY A 106 27.56 0.88 -22.00
C GLY A 106 28.22 2.20 -22.40
N PRO A 107 29.10 2.22 -23.41
CA PRO A 107 29.73 3.45 -23.87
C PRO A 107 28.67 4.40 -24.45
N LYS A 108 28.82 5.70 -24.19
CA LYS A 108 27.98 6.76 -24.79
C LYS A 108 28.17 6.73 -26.30
N THR A 109 27.18 6.26 -27.04
CA THR A 109 27.09 6.50 -28.49
C THR A 109 26.76 7.97 -28.70
N GLY A 110 27.72 8.74 -29.19
CA GLY A 110 27.51 10.10 -29.68
C GLY A 110 26.56 10.08 -30.87
N SER A 111 25.59 10.98 -30.85
CA SER A 111 24.75 11.29 -32.01
C SER A 111 25.22 12.62 -32.57
N ASP A 112 26.03 12.57 -33.64
CA ASP A 112 26.10 13.67 -34.59
C ASP A 112 24.87 13.55 -35.49
N TRP A 113 23.98 14.54 -35.42
CA TRP A 113 22.97 14.77 -36.46
C TRP A 113 23.39 16.01 -37.23
N THR A 114 23.40 15.84 -38.55
CA THR A 114 23.65 16.84 -39.59
C THR A 114 22.73 18.05 -39.48
#